data_AF-A0A2S7UCG5-F1
#
_entry.id   AF-A0A2S7UCG5-F1
#
_cell.length_a   1.000
_cell.length_b   1.000
_cell.length_c   1.000
_cell.angle_alpha   90.00
_cell.angle_beta   90.00
_cell.angle_gamma   90.00
#
_symmetry.space_group_name_H-M   'P 1'
#
loop_
_entity.id
_entity.type
_entity.pdbx_description
1 polymer ?
#
loop_
_entity_poly.entity_id
_entity_poly.type
_entity_poly.pdbx_seq_one_letter_code
_entity_poly.pdbx_strand_id
1 'polypeptide(L)'
;MNEIFELRHQPELKFIIGEDSFQIIDGYDLGNNGEYPFEIFKSALLNNDRTNWWISIASIVVDLFSGSAVGGKFKDKANLILEMKNQKNIIYLMDADFEKAKQVTELLNSKSKI
;
A
#
# COMPACT_ATOMS: atom_id res chain seq x y z
N MET A 1 -9.99 0.42 18.89
CA MET A 1 -9.97 -1.03 18.54
C MET A 1 -9.11 -1.17 17.30
N ASN A 2 -8.24 -2.17 17.23
CA ASN A 2 -7.33 -2.33 16.10
C ASN A 2 -7.86 -3.40 15.14
N GLU A 3 -7.91 -3.09 13.85
CA GLU A 3 -8.27 -4.04 12.79
C GLU A 3 -6.99 -4.61 12.18
N ILE A 4 -6.91 -5.95 12.08
CA ILE A 4 -5.71 -6.63 11.59
C ILE A 4 -6.02 -7.28 10.25
N PHE A 5 -5.26 -6.91 9.23
CA PHE A 5 -5.32 -7.48 7.90
C PHE A 5 -4.03 -8.27 7.64
N GLU A 6 -4.07 -9.58 7.87
CA GLU A 6 -2.98 -10.47 7.49
C GLU A 6 -3.15 -10.87 6.01
N LEU A 7 -2.32 -10.27 5.15
CA LEU A 7 -2.33 -10.48 3.70
C LEU A 7 -1.49 -11.70 3.32
N ARG A 8 -0.40 -11.99 4.02
CA ARG A 8 0.43 -13.18 3.78
C ARG A 8 1.04 -13.68 5.07
N HIS A 9 1.05 -14.99 5.25
CA HIS A 9 1.60 -15.61 6.47
C HIS A 9 3.13 -15.70 6.44
N GLN A 10 3.72 -16.13 5.31
CA GLN A 10 5.17 -16.31 5.21
C GLN A 10 5.72 -15.91 3.82
N PRO A 11 6.75 -15.03 3.76
CA PRO A 11 7.14 -14.13 4.86
C PRO A 11 6.00 -13.18 5.18
N GLU A 12 5.87 -12.78 6.44
CA GLU A 12 4.69 -12.05 6.92
C GLU A 12 4.40 -10.80 6.07
N LEU A 13 3.14 -10.54 5.77
CA LEU A 13 2.67 -9.23 5.31
C LEU A 13 1.35 -8.95 6.02
N LYS A 14 1.35 -7.97 6.91
CA LYS A 14 0.14 -7.56 7.63
C LYS A 14 0.08 -6.07 7.84
N PHE A 15 -1.16 -5.59 7.94
CA PHE A 15 -1.49 -4.24 8.32
C PHE A 15 -2.26 -4.28 9.64
N ILE A 16 -1.92 -3.37 10.54
CA ILE A 16 -2.65 -3.17 11.79
C ILE A 16 -3.18 -1.75 11.75
N ILE A 17 -4.49 -1.60 11.66
CA ILE A 17 -5.17 -0.32 11.50
C ILE A 17 -5.69 0.10 12.87
N GLY A 18 -5.14 1.19 13.40
CA GLY A 18 -5.57 1.82 14.63
C GLY A 18 -6.57 2.95 14.40
N GLU A 19 -6.76 3.76 15.43
CA GLU A 19 -7.62 4.95 15.37
C GLU A 19 -6.93 6.09 14.60
N ASP A 20 -5.71 6.45 15.03
CA ASP A 20 -4.93 7.59 14.53
C ASP A 20 -3.75 7.21 13.62
N SER A 21 -3.38 5.93 13.60
CA SER A 21 -2.23 5.42 12.85
C SER A 21 -2.52 4.05 12.27
N PHE A 22 -1.64 3.62 11.37
CA PHE A 22 -1.57 2.24 10.92
C PHE A 22 -0.13 1.74 10.91
N GLN A 23 0.04 0.45 11.14
CA GLN A 23 1.33 -0.22 11.14
C GLN A 23 1.42 -1.20 9.97
N ILE A 24 2.60 -1.28 9.39
CA ILE A 24 2.96 -2.23 8.34
C ILE A 24 4.03 -3.16 8.86
N ILE A 25 3.82 -4.46 8.66
CA ILE A 25 4.82 -5.50 8.92
C ILE A 25 4.93 -6.33 7.64
N ASP A 26 6.09 -6.24 6.99
CA ASP A 26 6.50 -6.89 5.75
C ASP A 26 7.83 -7.61 6.00
N GLY A 27 7.77 -8.94 5.93
CA GLY A 27 8.90 -9.83 6.08
C GLY A 27 9.72 -10.01 4.79
N TYR A 28 9.24 -9.53 3.63
CA TYR A 28 10.06 -9.47 2.41
C TYR A 28 10.88 -8.18 2.36
N ASP A 29 10.24 -7.04 2.63
CA ASP A 29 10.88 -5.73 2.59
C ASP A 29 10.75 -5.01 3.93
N LEU A 30 11.78 -5.16 4.76
CA LEU A 30 11.84 -4.53 6.08
C LEU A 30 11.82 -2.99 6.02
N GLY A 31 12.12 -2.38 4.86
CA GLY A 31 12.04 -0.93 4.67
C GLY A 31 10.61 -0.39 4.69
N ASN A 32 9.62 -1.25 4.42
CA ASN A 32 8.21 -0.91 4.54
C ASN A 32 7.70 -0.95 5.98
N ASN A 33 8.48 -1.50 6.92
CA ASN A 33 8.04 -1.67 8.30
C ASN A 33 8.02 -0.34 9.02
N GLY A 34 6.91 -0.08 9.71
CA GLY A 34 6.77 1.16 10.45
C GLY A 34 5.34 1.39 10.89
N GLU A 35 5.20 2.38 11.77
CA GLU A 35 3.92 2.95 12.15
C GLU A 35 3.79 4.33 11.51
N TYR A 36 2.64 4.58 10.88
CA TYR A 36 2.38 5.76 10.08
C TYR A 36 1.11 6.45 10.59
N PRO A 37 1.18 7.71 11.03
CA PRO A 37 -0.01 8.49 11.38
C PRO A 37 -0.91 8.75 10.16
N PHE A 38 -2.23 8.74 10.35
CA PHE A 38 -3.18 9.11 9.29
C PHE A 38 -3.04 10.58 8.86
N GLU A 39 -2.58 11.46 9.75
CA GLU A 39 -2.34 12.89 9.44
C GLU A 39 -1.36 13.08 8.26
N ILE A 40 -0.39 12.16 8.10
CA ILE A 40 0.59 12.24 7.01
C ILE A 40 0.18 11.39 5.81
N PHE A 41 -0.86 10.57 5.92
CA PHE A 41 -1.35 9.69 4.87
C PHE A 41 -2.21 10.45 3.87
N LYS A 42 -2.03 10.17 2.57
CA LYS A 42 -2.77 10.85 1.49
C LYS A 42 -3.66 9.90 0.70
N SER A 43 -3.12 8.75 0.30
CA SER A 43 -3.84 7.81 -0.55
C SER A 43 -3.22 6.42 -0.51
N ALA A 44 -4.05 5.42 -0.78
CA ALA A 44 -3.64 4.05 -1.06
C ALA A 44 -4.14 3.65 -2.46
N LEU A 45 -3.25 3.08 -3.27
CA LEU A 45 -3.56 2.60 -4.63
C LEU A 45 -3.16 1.13 -4.76
N LEU A 46 -4.14 0.29 -5.07
CA LEU A 46 -3.92 -1.12 -5.34
C LEU A 46 -3.76 -1.36 -6.85
N ASN A 47 -2.56 -1.76 -7.28
CA ASN A 47 -2.27 -2.15 -8.65
C ASN A 47 -2.34 -3.67 -8.78
N ASN A 48 -3.26 -4.18 -9.61
CA ASN A 48 -3.29 -5.59 -9.98
C ASN A 48 -2.42 -5.84 -11.24
N ASP A 49 -1.74 -6.99 -11.32
CA ASP A 49 -0.93 -7.47 -12.45
C ASP A 49 -1.62 -7.42 -13.82
N ARG A 50 -2.94 -7.31 -13.84
CA ARG A 50 -3.76 -7.24 -15.06
C ARG A 50 -4.50 -5.92 -15.26
N THR A 51 -4.08 -4.86 -14.59
CA THR A 51 -4.74 -3.56 -14.78
C THR A 51 -4.22 -2.93 -16.07
N ASN A 52 -4.83 -3.33 -17.19
CA ASN A 52 -4.98 -2.45 -18.34
C ASN A 52 -5.40 -1.08 -17.78
N TRP A 53 -4.47 -0.12 -17.85
CA TRP A 53 -4.48 1.34 -17.72
C TRP A 53 -5.81 2.16 -17.87
N TRP A 54 -6.97 1.60 -17.51
CA TRP A 54 -8.30 2.15 -17.78
C TRP A 54 -9.30 1.96 -16.62
N ILE A 55 -8.90 2.16 -15.36
CA ILE A 55 -9.88 2.34 -14.28
C ILE A 55 -9.82 3.77 -13.76
N SER A 56 -10.76 4.54 -14.30
CA SER A 56 -11.27 5.80 -13.78
C SER A 56 -11.73 5.68 -12.35
N ILE A 57 -11.12 6.46 -11.46
CA ILE A 57 -11.84 7.18 -10.41
C ILE A 57 -11.00 8.42 -10.05
N ALA A 58 -11.30 9.49 -10.78
CA ALA A 58 -11.08 10.91 -10.45
C ALA A 58 -9.83 11.31 -9.64
N SER A 59 -8.94 12.07 -10.30
CA SER A 59 -7.96 13.00 -9.70
C SER A 59 -6.72 12.42 -9.02
N ILE A 60 -6.02 11.47 -9.64
CA ILE A 60 -4.63 11.19 -9.24
C ILE A 60 -3.69 11.78 -10.29
N VAL A 61 -3.10 12.94 -9.98
CA VAL A 61 -1.92 13.48 -10.68
C VAL A 61 -0.75 12.61 -10.27
N VAL A 62 -0.52 11.51 -10.98
CA VAL A 62 0.68 10.69 -10.79
C VAL A 62 1.76 11.16 -11.76
N ASP A 63 2.61 12.08 -11.31
CA ASP A 63 3.97 12.21 -11.86
C ASP A 63 4.77 10.98 -11.45
N LEU A 64 4.56 9.85 -12.15
CA LEU A 64 5.20 8.56 -11.86
C LEU A 64 6.68 8.51 -12.30
N PHE A 65 7.28 9.65 -12.63
CA PHE A 65 8.66 9.70 -13.10
C PHE A 65 9.46 10.79 -12.38
N SER A 66 9.92 10.50 -11.17
CA SER A 66 11.23 11.02 -10.74
C SER A 66 11.80 10.19 -9.58
N GLY A 67 13.00 9.65 -9.81
CA GLY A 67 13.96 9.42 -8.72
C GLY A 67 14.38 7.97 -8.44
N SER A 68 15.56 7.62 -8.95
CA SER A 68 16.57 6.75 -8.31
C SER A 68 16.32 5.23 -8.20
N ALA A 69 16.60 4.55 -9.31
CA ALA A 69 17.54 3.42 -9.42
C ALA A 69 17.76 2.48 -8.21
N VAL A 70 16.82 1.60 -7.88
CA VAL A 70 17.09 0.21 -7.43
C VAL A 70 15.88 -0.66 -7.79
N GLY A 71 16.06 -1.84 -8.41
CA GLY A 71 15.01 -2.86 -8.47
C GLY A 71 14.45 -3.22 -9.85
N GLY A 72 15.33 -3.50 -10.83
CA GLY A 72 14.94 -4.34 -11.95
C GLY A 72 14.53 -5.72 -11.45
N LYS A 73 13.22 -6.04 -11.52
CA LYS A 73 12.53 -7.36 -11.48
C LYS A 73 11.10 -7.31 -10.89
N PHE A 74 10.65 -6.16 -10.39
CA PHE A 74 9.36 -6.04 -9.68
C PHE A 74 8.35 -5.11 -10.37
N LYS A 75 8.65 -4.61 -11.57
CA LYS A 75 7.76 -3.68 -12.31
C LYS A 75 6.42 -4.30 -12.71
N ASP A 76 6.37 -5.62 -12.86
CA ASP A 76 5.20 -6.36 -13.35
C ASP A 76 4.58 -7.23 -12.25
N LYS A 77 4.60 -6.76 -10.99
CA LYS A 77 4.00 -7.48 -9.86
C LYS A 77 2.97 -6.61 -9.14
N ALA A 78 1.84 -7.23 -8.80
CA ALA A 78 0.78 -6.59 -8.03
C ALA A 78 1.36 -5.92 -6.78
N ASN A 79 0.96 -4.67 -6.55
CA ASN A 79 1.51 -3.87 -5.46
C ASN A 79 0.44 -2.95 -4.86
N LEU A 80 0.64 -2.63 -3.58
CA LEU A 80 -0.08 -1.59 -2.87
C LEU A 80 0.86 -0.40 -2.69
N ILE A 81 0.48 0.73 -3.25
CA ILE A 81 1.21 1.98 -3.16
C ILE A 81 0.54 2.83 -2.09
N LEU A 82 1.32 3.29 -1.11
CA LEU A 82 0.88 4.22 -0.08
C LEU A 82 1.58 5.56 -0.28
N GLU A 83 0.80 6.60 -0.51
CA GLU A 83 1.31 7.96 -0.62
C GLU A 83 1.17 8.68 0.72
N MET A 84 2.28 9.25 1.17
CA MET A 84 2.36 10.05 2.39
C MET A 84 2.76 11.49 2.03
N LYS A 85 2.82 12.37 3.04
CA LYS A 85 3.24 13.76 2.87
C LYS A 85 4.59 13.90 2.16
N ASN A 86 5.58 13.12 2.61
CA ASN A 86 6.99 13.24 2.18
C ASN A 86 7.59 11.96 1.58
N GLN A 87 6.83 10.86 1.54
CA GLN A 87 7.35 9.58 1.07
C GLN A 87 6.26 8.76 0.38
N LYS A 88 6.71 7.76 -0.39
CA LYS A 88 5.87 6.80 -1.08
C LYS A 88 6.38 5.40 -0.76
N ASN A 89 5.52 4.58 -0.17
CA ASN A 89 5.86 3.20 0.14
C ASN A 89 5.23 2.29 -0.91
N ILE A 90 6.02 1.38 -1.48
CA ILE A 90 5.56 0.41 -2.49
C ILE A 90 5.66 -0.97 -1.86
N ILE A 91 4.51 -1.62 -1.66
CA ILE A 91 4.40 -2.89 -0.97
C ILE A 91 4.04 -3.95 -2.00
N TYR A 92 4.95 -4.91 -2.22
CA TYR A 92 4.74 -5.96 -3.21
C TYR A 92 3.86 -7.08 -2.66
N LEU A 93 2.81 -7.43 -3.40
CA LEU A 93 1.75 -8.35 -2.99
C LEU A 93 1.98 -9.79 -3.47
N MET A 94 3.23 -10.24 -3.53
CA MET A 94 3.54 -11.62 -3.95
C MET A 94 2.90 -12.62 -3.01
N ASP A 95 2.11 -13.54 -3.54
CA ASP A 95 1.38 -14.57 -2.77
C ASP A 95 0.53 -13.99 -1.63
N ALA A 96 0.13 -12.71 -1.75
CA ALA A 96 -0.74 -12.05 -0.80
C ALA A 96 -2.21 -12.28 -1.15
N ASP A 97 -3.05 -12.31 -0.11
CA ASP A 97 -4.49 -12.31 -0.20
C ASP A 97 -4.96 -10.97 -0.78
N PHE A 98 -5.27 -10.99 -2.08
CA PHE A 98 -5.63 -9.80 -2.84
C PHE A 98 -6.98 -9.22 -2.42
N GLU A 99 -7.89 -10.03 -1.89
CA GLU A 99 -9.17 -9.56 -1.37
C GLU A 99 -8.94 -8.73 -0.10
N LYS A 100 -8.10 -9.21 0.82
CA LYS A 100 -7.69 -8.43 1.99
C LYS A 100 -6.88 -7.19 1.61
N ALA A 101 -6.03 -7.28 0.58
CA ALA A 101 -5.31 -6.12 0.05
C ALA A 101 -6.27 -5.03 -0.47
N LYS A 102 -7.37 -5.43 -1.11
CA LYS A 102 -8.44 -4.51 -1.51
C LYS A 102 -9.16 -3.90 -0.31
N GLN A 103 -9.56 -4.73 0.67
CA GLN A 103 -10.23 -4.27 1.88
C GLN A 103 -9.38 -3.25 2.67
N VAL A 104 -8.09 -3.54 2.88
CA VAL A 104 -7.21 -2.59 3.59
C VAL A 104 -7.01 -1.29 2.79
N THR A 105 -6.94 -1.37 1.46
CA THR A 105 -6.85 -0.17 0.59
C THR A 105 -8.09 0.72 0.73
N GLU A 106 -9.29 0.12 0.70
CA GLU A 106 -10.55 0.85 0.87
C GLU A 106 -10.65 1.46 2.27
N LEU A 107 -10.26 0.71 3.31
CA LEU A 107 -10.26 1.19 4.69
C LEU A 107 -9.29 2.37 4.89
N LEU A 108 -8.04 2.25 4.43
CA LEU A 108 -7.05 3.33 4.50
C LEU A 108 -7.56 4.61 3.80
N ASN A 109 -8.12 4.48 2.61
CA ASN A 109 -8.67 5.63 1.88
C ASN A 109 -9.92 6.24 2.54
N SER A 110 -10.69 5.46 3.30
CA SER A 110 -11.81 6.00 4.08
C SER A 110 -11.33 6.86 5.26
N LYS A 111 -10.20 6.50 5.88
CA LYS A 111 -9.54 7.23 6.97
C LYS A 111 -8.87 8.52 6.52
N SER A 112 -8.44 8.61 5.25
CA SER A 112 -7.84 9.83 4.67
C SER A 112 -8.86 10.94 4.34
N LYS A 113 -10.16 10.62 4.26
CA LYS A 113 -11.21 11.55 3.80
C LYS A 113 -11.85 12.39 4.91
N ILE A 114 -11.16 12.55 6.05
CA ILE A 114 -11.63 13.35 7.20
C ILE A 114 -10.76 14.59 7.32
#